data_AF-A0A2V9VM64-F1
#
_entry.id   AF-A0A2V9VM64-F1
#
_cell.length_a   1.000
_cell.length_b   1.000
_cell.length_c   1.000
_cell.angle_alpha   90.00
_cell.angle_beta   90.00
_cell.angle_gamma   90.00
#
_symmetry.space_group_name_H-M   'P 1'
#
loop_
_entity.id
_entity.type
_entity.pdbx_description
1 polymer ?
#
loop_
_entity_poly.entity_id
_entity_poly.type
_entity_poly.pdbx_seq_one_letter_code
_entity_poly.pdbx_strand_id
1 'polypeptide(L)' 'MRAMTAKQNRPPIRVLVAASGQMQLQLLTSALRRRPEFQVTSCPLEADLILSALETSQAQVLLLDVITA' A
#
# COMPACT_ATOMS: atom_id res chain seq x y z
N MET A 1 0.02 27.64 -24.37
CA MET A 1 -0.79 27.46 -23.14
C MET A 1 -0.97 25.97 -22.90
N ARG A 2 -0.40 25.40 -21.82
CA ARG A 2 -0.56 23.96 -21.49
C ARG A 2 -1.87 23.80 -20.72
N ALA A 3 -2.74 22.92 -21.21
CA ALA A 3 -4.00 22.57 -20.57
C ALA A 3 -3.73 22.08 -19.14
N MET A 4 -4.23 22.82 -18.16
CA MET A 4 -4.32 22.37 -16.79
C MET A 4 -5.47 21.37 -16.74
N THR A 5 -5.16 20.09 -16.97
CA THR A 5 -6.11 19.01 -16.66
C THR A 5 -6.38 19.13 -15.16
N ALA A 6 -7.62 19.47 -14.78
CA ALA A 6 -8.04 19.45 -13.39
C ALA A 6 -7.72 18.06 -12.84
N LYS A 7 -6.66 17.96 -12.04
CA LYS A 7 -6.30 16.75 -11.31
C LYS A 7 -7.53 16.45 -10.47
N GLN A 8 -8.32 15.44 -10.85
CA GLN A 8 -9.48 15.05 -10.05
C GLN A 8 -8.97 14.82 -8.63
N ASN A 9 -9.35 15.70 -7.71
CA ASN A 9 -8.84 15.74 -6.35
C ASN A 9 -9.53 14.67 -5.50
N ARG A 10 -9.46 13.42 -5.95
CA ARG A 10 -9.90 12.29 -5.14
C ARG A 10 -8.82 12.03 -4.08
N PRO A 11 -9.21 11.81 -2.82
CA PRO A 11 -8.25 11.42 -1.79
C PRO A 11 -7.51 10.14 -2.23
N PRO A 12 -6.22 9.99 -1.88
CA PRO A 12 -5.46 8.80 -2.23
C PRO A 12 -6.08 7.56 -1.58
N ILE A 13 -6.01 6.44 -2.29
CA ILE A 13 -6.41 5.12 -1.79
C ILE A 13 -5.35 4.66 -0.80
N ARG A 14 -5.74 4.41 0.44
CA ARG A 14 -4.82 3.92 1.48
C ARG A 14 -4.67 2.41 1.35
N VAL A 15 -3.46 1.97 1.03
CA VAL A 15 -3.13 0.56 0.81
C VAL A 15 -2.15 0.11 1.89
N LEU A 16 -2.50 -0.97 2.59
CA LEU A 16 -1.57 -1.70 3.44
C LEU A 16 -1.04 -2.91 2.67
N VAL A 17 0.29 -3.02 2.56
CA VAL A 17 0.95 -4.19 1.97
C VAL A 17 1.55 -5.04 3.09
N ALA A 18 1.24 -6.33 3.10
CA ALA A 18 1.86 -7.30 3.99
C ALA A 18 2.35 -8.49 3.17
N ALA A 19 3.63 -8.84 3.32
CA ALA A 19 4.26 -9.90 2.55
C ALA A 19 5.21 -10.75 3.40
N SER A 20 5.25 -12.06 3.15
CA SER A 20 6.10 -13.00 3.91
C SER A 20 7.59 -12.84 3.62
N GLY A 21 7.95 -12.27 2.45
CA GLY A 21 9.34 -11.99 2.08
C GLY A 21 9.63 -10.49 2.03
N GLN A 22 10.75 -10.07 2.60
CA GLN A 22 11.21 -8.67 2.55
C GLN A 22 11.36 -8.16 1.12
N MET A 23 11.86 -8.99 0.21
CA MET A 23 12.02 -8.63 -1.19
C MET A 23 10.67 -8.34 -1.85
N GLN A 24 9.67 -9.23 -1.70
CA GLN A 24 8.32 -8.99 -2.21
C GLN A 24 7.71 -7.72 -1.61
N LEU A 25 7.86 -7.51 -0.29
CA LEU A 25 7.35 -6.34 0.39
C LEU A 25 7.89 -5.04 -0.22
N GLN A 26 9.19 -4.97 -0.47
CA GLN A 26 9.85 -3.79 -1.06
C GLN A 26 9.42 -3.58 -2.53
N LEU A 27 9.34 -4.64 -3.33
CA LEU A 27 8.92 -4.56 -4.72
C LEU A 27 7.48 -4.06 -4.85
N LEU A 28 6.55 -4.63 -4.08
CA LEU A 28 5.14 -4.23 -4.09
C LEU A 28 4.96 -2.80 -3.58
N THR A 29 5.62 -2.45 -2.47
CA THR A 29 5.56 -1.11 -1.88
C THR A 29 6.11 -0.05 -2.84
N SER A 30 7.29 -0.30 -3.43
CA SER A 30 7.90 0.63 -4.39
C SER A 30 7.07 0.77 -5.67
N ALA A 31 6.47 -0.33 -6.16
CA ALA A 31 5.62 -0.28 -7.33
C ALA A 31 4.38 0.59 -7.12
N LEU A 32 3.70 0.45 -5.98
CA LEU A 32 2.50 1.22 -5.64
C LEU A 32 2.84 2.69 -5.34
N ARG A 33 3.95 2.98 -4.65
CA ARG A 33 4.36 4.36 -4.33
C ARG A 33 4.69 5.22 -5.55
N ARG A 34 5.00 4.62 -6.71
CA ARG A 34 5.19 5.36 -7.97
C ARG A 34 3.91 6.01 -8.50
N ARG A 35 2.75 5.63 -7.95
CA ARG A 35 1.43 6.07 -8.39
C ARG A 35 0.82 7.02 -7.34
N PRO A 36 0.62 8.31 -7.65
CA PRO A 36 0.18 9.32 -6.67
C PRO A 36 -1.25 9.10 -6.14
N GLU A 37 -2.04 8.22 -6.77
CA GLU A 37 -3.34 7.79 -6.29
C GLU A 37 -3.27 6.84 -5.08
N PHE A 38 -2.10 6.30 -4.73
CA PHE A 38 -1.93 5.38 -3.61
C PHE A 38 -1.13 6.00 -2.46
N GLN A 39 -1.66 5.86 -1.25
CA GLN A 39 -0.92 6.10 -0.02
C GLN A 39 -0.58 4.74 0.59
N VAL A 40 0.69 4.36 0.56
CA VAL A 40 1.12 2.99 0.83
C VAL A 40 1.84 2.87 2.18
N THR A 41 1.26 2.09 3.08
CA THR A 41 1.90 1.56 4.29
C THR A 41 2.27 0.10 4.08
N SER A 42 3.29 -0.38 4.78
CA SER A 42 3.79 -1.74 4.61
C SER A 42 4.18 -2.32 5.97
N CYS A 43 3.89 -3.60 6.18
CA CYS A 43 4.31 -4.35 7.37
C CYS A 43 4.77 -5.77 6.98
N PRO A 44 5.55 -6.45 7.83
CA PRO A 44 5.76 -7.89 7.69
C PRO A 44 4.43 -8.65 7.72
N LEU A 45 4.38 -9.84 7.10
CA LEU A 45 3.22 -10.72 7.18
C LEU A 45 3.13 -11.42 8.55
N GLU A 46 2.80 -10.65 9.58
CA GLU A 46 2.57 -11.10 10.95
C GLU A 46 1.21 -10.56 11.41
N ALA A 47 0.37 -11.42 11.99
CA ALA A 47 -1.02 -11.08 12.30
C ALA A 47 -1.15 -9.83 13.20
N ASP A 48 -0.37 -9.76 14.27
CA ASP A 48 -0.41 -8.64 15.22
C ASP A 48 0.04 -7.32 14.57
N LEU A 49 1.06 -7.37 13.70
CA LEU A 49 1.53 -6.20 12.97
C LEU A 49 0.52 -5.73 11.93
N ILE A 50 -0.16 -6.66 11.26
CA ILE A 50 -1.22 -6.34 10.30
C ILE A 50 -2.39 -5.66 11.02
N LEU A 51 -2.85 -6.22 12.15
CA LEU A 51 -3.95 -5.65 12.92
C LEU A 51 -3.61 -4.24 13.43
N SER A 52 -2.43 -4.09 14.04
CA SER A 52 -1.92 -2.79 14.49
C SER A 52 -1.80 -1.78 13.34
N ALA A 53 -1.30 -2.21 12.18
CA ALA A 53 -1.19 -1.36 11.00
C ALA A 53 -2.55 -0.97 10.41
N LEU A 54 -3.55 -1.86 10.44
CA LEU A 54 -4.92 -1.56 9.99
C LEU A 54 -5.56 -0.49 10.87
N GLU A 55 -5.43 -0.61 12.19
CA GLU A 55 -5.94 0.38 13.16
C GLU A 55 -5.30 1.75 12.94
N THR A 56 -3.98 1.79 12.72
CA THR A 56 -3.22 3.04 12.62
C THR A 56 -3.36 3.71 11.24
N SER A 57 -3.38 2.93 10.16
CA SER A 57 -3.33 3.46 8.79
C SER A 57 -4.68 3.74 8.16
N GLN A 58 -5.78 3.26 8.75
CA GLN A 58 -7.12 3.30 8.16
C GLN A 58 -7.10 2.79 6.71
N ALA A 59 -6.36 1.72 6.45
CA ALA A 59 -6.21 1.15 5.11
C ALA A 59 -7.59 0.79 4.53
N GLN A 60 -7.78 1.12 3.25
CA GLN A 60 -8.98 0.79 2.49
C GLN A 60 -8.80 -0.50 1.70
N VAL A 61 -7.55 -0.83 1.37
CA VAL A 61 -7.17 -2.04 0.65
C VAL A 61 -6.02 -2.70 1.41
N LEU A 62 -6.15 -3.99 1.68
CA LEU A 62 -5.08 -4.83 2.21
C LEU A 62 -4.60 -5.75 1.09
N LEU A 63 -3.30 -5.73 0.82
CA LEU A 63 -2.64 -6.62 -0.14
C LEU A 63 -1.77 -7.60 0.63
N LEU A 64 -2.16 -8.88 0.58
CA LEU A 64 -1.48 -9.99 1.25
C LEU A 64 -0.73 -10.83 0.22
N ASP A 65 0.57 -11.00 0.42
CA ASP A 65 1.41 -11.89 -0.36
C ASP A 65 2.04 -12.96 0.55
N VAL A 66 1.58 -14.20 0.37
CA VAL A 66 2.00 -15.35 1.19
C VAL A 66 2.71 -16.34 0.30
N ILE A 67 4.01 -16.54 0.53
CA ILE A 67 4.75 -17.63 -0.10
C ILE A 67 4.34 -18.93 0.60
N THR A 68 3.63 -19.78 -0.11
CA THR A 68 3.40 -21.17 0.29
C THR A 68 4.46 -22.03 -0.40
N ALA A 69 5.21 -22.80 0.39
CA ALA A 69 6.16 -23.80 -0.10
C ALA A 69 5.44 -25.10 -0.47
#